data_AF-A0A8J6BG00-F1
#
_entry.id   AF-A0A8J6BG00-F1
#
_cell.length_a   1.000
_cell.length_b   1.000
_cell.length_c   1.000
_cell.angle_alpha   90.00
_cell.angle_beta   90.00
_cell.angle_gamma   90.00
#
_symmetry.space_group_name_H-M   'P 1'
#
loop_
_entity.id
_entity.type
_entity.pdbx_description
1 polymer ?
#
loop_
_entity_poly.entity_id
_entity_poly.type
_entity_poly.pdbx_seq_one_letter_code
_entity_poly.pdbx_strand_id
1 'polypeptide(L)'
;SKLKLKVKKEEEKIKEDDEIPPVKIQPELVPQIIPWHPPIDQELIDYISDVTRTVLPLPHPREQVVALAQFVAAKMGGLVAEDRLHEFSWELHVSELKYELQCNIVPVGRIKKGIFYHRALLYKALADRIGIGCSLTRGDYGRAWNEVKLYDDSVPAGTKAPPEIYIVDLMYQPGHLMKPASVEAERYQRI
;
A
#
# COMPACT_ATOMS: atom_id res chain seq x y z
N SER A 1 -57.31 -57.22 17.72
CA SER A 1 -57.62 -56.72 16.38
C SER A 1 -58.15 -55.29 16.42
N LYS A 2 -57.37 -54.38 15.83
CA LYS A 2 -57.68 -53.10 15.15
C LYS A 2 -58.90 -52.27 15.63
N LEU A 3 -58.60 -51.14 16.28
CA LEU A 3 -59.42 -49.92 16.28
C LEU A 3 -59.10 -49.10 15.02
N LYS A 4 -60.14 -48.65 14.31
CA LYS A 4 -60.05 -47.64 13.23
C LYS A 4 -61.05 -46.52 13.53
N LEU A 5 -60.54 -45.31 13.65
CA LEU A 5 -61.29 -44.06 13.61
C LEU A 5 -61.39 -43.57 12.16
N LYS A 6 -62.56 -43.08 11.74
CA LYS A 6 -62.66 -42.16 10.60
C LYS A 6 -63.84 -41.19 10.76
N VAL A 7 -63.42 -39.93 10.87
CA VAL A 7 -64.05 -38.61 10.82
C VAL A 7 -65.23 -38.45 9.83
N LYS A 8 -66.21 -37.62 10.21
CA LYS A 8 -67.05 -36.84 9.27
C LYS A 8 -67.15 -35.38 9.72
N LYS A 9 -67.31 -34.52 8.71
CA LYS A 9 -67.01 -33.09 8.60
C LYS A 9 -68.33 -32.31 8.52
N GLU A 10 -68.43 -31.17 9.20
CA GLU A 10 -69.43 -30.13 8.96
C GLU A 10 -68.84 -28.78 9.38
N GLU A 11 -68.85 -27.80 8.48
CA GLU A 11 -68.69 -26.37 8.83
C GLU A 11 -69.30 -25.52 7.70
N GLU A 12 -70.31 -24.73 8.06
CA GLU A 12 -71.09 -23.79 7.25
C GLU A 12 -70.67 -22.33 7.54
N LYS A 13 -70.58 -21.53 6.46
CA LYS A 13 -70.84 -20.06 6.30
C LYS A 13 -69.90 -19.09 7.07
N ILE A 14 -69.43 -17.97 6.50
CA ILE A 14 -70.15 -16.76 6.02
C ILE A 14 -69.19 -15.88 5.15
N LYS A 15 -69.70 -15.36 4.00
CA LYS A 15 -69.56 -14.04 3.28
C LYS A 15 -68.32 -13.15 3.49
N GLU A 16 -67.91 -12.22 2.63
CA GLU A 16 -68.19 -11.70 1.27
C GLU A 16 -66.98 -10.77 0.94
N ASP A 17 -66.78 -10.50 -0.35
CA ASP A 17 -65.88 -9.51 -0.99
C ASP A 17 -65.05 -8.53 -0.14
N ASP A 18 -63.73 -8.54 -0.39
CA ASP A 18 -62.92 -7.32 -0.48
C ASP A 18 -61.86 -7.53 -1.57
N GLU A 19 -62.03 -6.86 -2.72
CA GLU A 19 -61.06 -6.85 -3.81
C GLU A 19 -59.73 -6.24 -3.32
N ILE A 20 -58.66 -7.03 -3.35
CA ILE A 20 -57.31 -6.57 -3.04
C ILE A 20 -56.83 -5.65 -4.18
N PRO A 21 -56.49 -4.37 -3.93
CA PRO A 21 -55.99 -3.50 -4.99
C PRO A 21 -54.64 -4.03 -5.50
N PRO A 22 -54.34 -3.87 -6.81
CA PRO A 22 -53.11 -4.39 -7.38
C PRO A 22 -51.90 -3.74 -6.73
N VAL A 23 -51.03 -4.57 -6.14
CA VAL A 23 -49.73 -4.15 -5.62
C VAL A 23 -48.94 -3.57 -6.80
N LYS A 24 -48.75 -2.25 -6.78
CA LYS A 24 -47.81 -1.59 -7.68
C LYS A 24 -46.41 -2.05 -7.29
N ILE A 25 -45.88 -3.01 -8.05
CA ILE A 25 -44.46 -3.36 -7.99
C ILE A 25 -43.71 -2.10 -8.42
N GLN A 26 -43.16 -1.38 -7.43
CA GLN A 26 -42.18 -0.36 -7.72
C GLN A 26 -40.99 -1.07 -8.37
N PRO A 27 -40.48 -0.62 -9.52
CA PRO A 27 -39.26 -1.18 -10.07
C PRO A 27 -38.20 -1.05 -8.98
N GLU A 28 -37.70 -2.20 -8.53
CA GLU A 28 -36.61 -2.30 -7.59
C GLU A 28 -35.49 -1.42 -8.16
N LEU A 29 -35.17 -0.32 -7.48
CA LEU A 29 -34.09 0.58 -7.86
C LEU A 29 -32.83 -0.27 -7.88
N VAL A 30 -32.42 -0.72 -9.07
CA VAL A 30 -31.12 -1.33 -9.28
C VAL A 30 -30.13 -0.37 -8.63
N PRO A 31 -29.40 -0.77 -7.57
CA PRO A 31 -28.48 0.12 -6.91
C PRO A 31 -27.54 0.62 -8.00
N GLN A 32 -27.61 1.92 -8.29
CA GLN A 32 -26.67 2.51 -9.24
C GLN A 32 -25.31 2.24 -8.64
N ILE A 33 -24.52 1.38 -9.29
CA ILE A 33 -23.13 1.15 -8.91
C ILE A 33 -22.44 2.46 -9.21
N ILE A 34 -22.44 3.37 -8.23
CA ILE A 34 -21.62 4.58 -8.29
C ILE A 34 -20.19 4.06 -8.39
N PRO A 35 -19.46 4.34 -9.48
CA PRO A 35 -18.08 3.92 -9.58
C PRO A 35 -17.35 4.51 -8.39
N TRP A 36 -16.78 3.65 -7.54
CA TRP A 36 -16.01 4.12 -6.41
C TRP A 36 -14.73 4.75 -6.95
N HIS A 37 -14.52 6.02 -6.63
CA HIS A 37 -13.31 6.74 -6.98
C HIS A 37 -12.44 6.83 -5.73
N PRO A 38 -11.14 6.46 -5.79
CA PRO A 38 -10.25 6.67 -4.68
C PRO A 38 -10.18 8.16 -4.32
N PRO A 39 -10.13 8.49 -3.03
CA PRO A 39 -9.85 9.85 -2.62
C PRO A 39 -8.47 10.28 -3.16
N ILE A 40 -8.34 11.56 -3.47
CA ILE A 40 -7.07 12.14 -3.90
C ILE A 40 -6.11 12.12 -2.70
N ASP A 41 -4.89 11.60 -2.92
CA ASP A 41 -3.81 11.61 -1.93
C ASP A 41 -3.01 12.92 -2.08
N GLN A 42 -3.47 13.98 -1.39
CA GLN A 42 -2.84 15.30 -1.45
C GLN A 42 -1.39 15.26 -0.95
N GLU A 43 -1.13 14.52 0.11
CA GLU A 43 0.21 14.36 0.66
C GLU A 43 1.17 13.70 -0.32
N LEU A 44 0.71 12.69 -1.08
CA LEU A 44 1.53 12.11 -2.15
C LEU A 44 1.82 13.13 -3.25
N ILE A 45 0.84 13.96 -3.64
CA ILE A 45 1.05 15.03 -4.63
C ILE A 45 2.12 16.02 -4.14
N ASP A 46 2.02 16.43 -2.87
CA ASP A 46 2.99 17.33 -2.24
C ASP A 46 4.38 16.70 -2.20
N TYR A 47 4.46 15.40 -1.89
CA TYR A 47 5.73 14.67 -1.92
C TYR A 47 6.34 14.63 -3.31
N ILE A 48 5.54 14.39 -4.34
CA ILE A 48 5.99 14.40 -5.74
C ILE A 48 6.55 15.79 -6.09
N SER A 49 5.85 16.86 -5.71
CA SER A 49 6.31 18.23 -5.93
C SER A 49 7.64 18.50 -5.21
N ASP A 50 7.76 18.10 -3.94
CA ASP A 50 8.98 18.27 -3.15
C ASP A 50 10.17 17.53 -3.76
N VAL A 51 10.03 16.24 -4.13
CA VAL A 51 11.15 15.48 -4.72
C VAL A 51 11.50 15.98 -6.13
N THR A 52 10.52 16.47 -6.89
CA THR A 52 10.78 17.11 -8.20
C THR A 52 11.61 18.38 -8.05
N ARG A 53 11.41 19.14 -6.97
CA ARG A 53 12.17 20.38 -6.70
C ARG A 53 13.53 20.11 -6.07
N THR A 54 13.66 19.07 -5.26
CA THR A 54 14.83 18.87 -4.39
C THR A 54 15.74 17.73 -4.84
N VAL A 55 15.19 16.62 -5.34
CA VAL A 55 15.94 15.42 -5.73
C VAL A 55 16.26 15.43 -7.22
N LEU A 56 15.27 15.69 -8.07
CA LEU A 56 15.45 15.66 -9.53
C LEU A 56 16.61 16.57 -10.03
N PRO A 57 16.84 17.77 -9.48
CA PRO A 57 17.93 18.63 -9.96
C PRO A 57 19.34 18.18 -9.55
N LEU A 58 19.48 17.16 -8.68
CA LEU A 58 20.80 16.69 -8.25
C LEU A 58 21.58 16.10 -9.45
N PRO A 59 22.88 16.40 -9.57
CA PRO A 59 23.65 16.11 -10.78
C PRO A 59 23.99 14.63 -10.95
N HIS A 60 24.09 13.88 -9.85
CA HIS A 60 24.55 12.50 -9.86
C HIS A 60 23.41 11.52 -9.54
N PRO A 61 23.18 10.47 -10.35
CA PRO A 61 22.14 9.47 -10.10
C PRO A 61 22.25 8.81 -8.72
N ARG A 62 23.48 8.59 -8.22
CA ARG A 62 23.71 8.05 -6.88
C ARG A 62 23.19 9.01 -5.80
N GLU A 63 23.47 10.30 -5.92
CA GLU A 63 22.97 11.32 -4.99
C GLU A 63 21.44 11.41 -5.03
N GLN A 64 20.83 11.33 -6.21
CA GLN A 64 19.37 11.30 -6.36
C GLN A 64 18.73 10.13 -5.60
N VAL A 65 19.29 8.92 -5.75
CA VAL A 65 18.83 7.71 -5.04
C VAL A 65 18.95 7.88 -3.53
N VAL A 66 20.10 8.35 -3.05
CA VAL A 66 20.37 8.56 -1.62
C VAL A 66 19.43 9.61 -1.03
N ALA A 67 19.27 10.75 -1.71
CA ALA A 67 18.39 11.83 -1.25
C ALA A 67 16.92 11.40 -1.24
N LEU A 68 16.47 10.63 -2.23
CA LEU A 68 15.12 10.08 -2.26
C LEU A 68 14.88 9.11 -1.08
N ALA A 69 15.84 8.25 -0.79
CA ALA A 69 15.76 7.30 0.31
C ALA A 69 15.63 8.02 1.67
N GLN A 70 16.43 9.06 1.88
CA GLN A 70 16.36 9.92 3.07
C GLN A 70 15.03 10.66 3.17
N PHE A 71 14.52 11.19 2.06
CA PHE A 71 13.21 11.84 2.01
C PHE A 71 12.08 10.88 2.41
N VAL A 72 12.05 9.68 1.83
CA VAL A 72 11.05 8.64 2.14
C VAL A 72 11.10 8.26 3.61
N ALA A 73 12.29 7.99 4.13
CA ALA A 73 12.46 7.67 5.54
C ALA A 73 11.95 8.80 6.43
N ALA A 74 12.30 10.05 6.14
CA ALA A 74 11.85 11.22 6.90
C ALA A 74 10.31 11.36 6.91
N LYS A 75 9.63 11.10 5.78
CA LYS A 75 8.15 11.15 5.72
C LYS A 75 7.45 10.00 6.44
N MET A 76 8.15 8.88 6.67
CA MET A 76 7.58 7.63 7.23
C MET A 76 8.19 7.21 8.58
N GLY A 77 8.61 8.19 9.39
CA GLY A 77 9.02 7.97 10.79
C GLY A 77 10.52 8.04 11.04
N GLY A 78 11.29 8.52 10.06
CA GLY A 78 12.73 8.72 10.15
C GLY A 78 13.52 7.41 10.14
N LEU A 79 14.78 7.50 10.56
CA LEU A 79 15.63 6.33 10.79
C LEU A 79 15.06 5.49 11.93
N VAL A 80 14.95 4.18 11.72
CA VAL A 80 14.49 3.22 12.73
C VAL A 80 15.65 2.32 13.06
N ALA A 81 16.08 2.32 14.32
CA ALA A 81 17.11 1.40 14.76
C ALA A 81 16.59 -0.05 14.72
N GLU A 82 17.44 -0.99 14.34
CA GLU A 82 17.06 -2.39 14.13
C GLU A 82 16.47 -3.04 15.38
N ASP A 83 17.03 -2.71 16.54
CA ASP A 83 16.57 -3.14 17.84
C ASP A 83 15.22 -2.54 18.24
N ARG A 84 14.80 -1.40 17.67
CA ARG A 84 13.56 -0.67 18.02
C ARG A 84 12.43 -0.85 17.02
N LEU A 85 12.55 -1.77 16.07
CA LEU A 85 11.46 -2.09 15.13
C LEU A 85 10.17 -2.51 15.86
N HIS A 86 10.29 -3.22 16.97
CA HIS A 86 9.14 -3.70 17.75
C HIS A 86 8.39 -2.58 18.49
N GLU A 87 9.08 -1.47 18.80
CA GLU A 87 8.47 -0.27 19.39
C GLU A 87 7.75 0.59 18.34
N PHE A 88 8.01 0.31 17.05
CA PHE A 88 7.48 1.09 15.95
C PHE A 88 6.04 0.67 15.63
N SER A 89 5.08 1.32 16.31
CA SER A 89 3.63 1.01 16.24
C SER A 89 2.97 1.42 14.90
N TRP A 90 3.46 0.86 13.78
CA TRP A 90 2.91 1.11 12.45
C TRP A 90 1.49 0.57 12.28
N GLU A 91 1.18 -0.58 12.90
CA GLU A 91 -0.16 -1.19 12.83
C GLU A 91 -1.22 -0.29 13.46
N LEU A 92 -0.91 0.31 14.61
CA LEU A 92 -1.78 1.27 15.28
C LEU A 92 -2.01 2.49 14.39
N HIS A 93 -0.94 3.08 13.85
CA HIS A 93 -1.02 4.22 12.91
C HIS A 93 -1.91 3.92 11.70
N VAL A 94 -1.74 2.75 11.08
CA VAL A 94 -2.57 2.33 9.93
C VAL A 94 -4.03 2.10 10.35
N SER A 95 -4.26 1.58 11.56
CA SER A 95 -5.60 1.32 12.09
C SER A 95 -6.35 2.62 12.40
N GLU A 96 -5.65 3.62 12.96
CA GLU A 96 -6.16 4.97 13.19
C GLU A 96 -6.56 5.63 11.86
N LEU A 97 -5.74 5.51 10.81
CA LEU A 97 -6.08 6.03 9.48
C LEU A 97 -7.32 5.35 8.88
N LYS A 98 -7.43 4.03 8.99
CA LYS A 98 -8.62 3.29 8.52
C LYS A 98 -9.89 3.72 9.26
N TYR A 99 -9.76 3.92 10.58
CA TYR A 99 -10.85 4.41 11.40
C TYR A 99 -11.25 5.84 10.99
N GLU A 100 -10.29 6.74 10.83
CA GLU A 100 -10.57 8.13 10.39
C GLU A 100 -11.24 8.17 9.02
N LEU A 101 -10.73 7.39 8.05
CA LEU A 101 -11.24 7.35 6.67
C LEU A 101 -12.51 6.51 6.50
N GLN A 102 -12.93 5.78 7.54
CA GLN A 102 -14.06 4.85 7.50
C GLN A 102 -13.98 3.82 6.35
N CYS A 103 -12.76 3.44 5.95
CA CYS A 103 -12.53 2.45 4.90
C CYS A 103 -11.17 1.77 5.02
N ASN A 104 -10.98 0.67 4.27
CA ASN A 104 -9.72 -0.08 4.23
C ASN A 104 -8.69 0.48 3.25
N ILE A 105 -8.98 1.62 2.63
CA ILE A 105 -8.16 2.22 1.59
C ILE A 105 -7.37 3.36 2.22
N VAL A 106 -6.07 3.11 2.40
CA VAL A 106 -5.17 4.04 3.08
C VAL A 106 -4.29 4.72 2.02
N PRO A 107 -4.42 6.04 1.82
CA PRO A 107 -3.51 6.79 0.95
C PRO A 107 -2.08 6.70 1.48
N VAL A 108 -1.11 6.40 0.59
CA VAL A 108 0.28 6.17 0.98
C VAL A 108 0.93 7.42 1.57
N GLY A 109 0.53 8.61 1.11
CA GLY A 109 1.02 9.90 1.63
C GLY A 109 0.62 10.17 3.08
N ARG A 110 -0.45 9.53 3.56
CA ARG A 110 -0.93 9.64 4.94
C ARG A 110 -0.23 8.70 5.92
N ILE A 111 0.50 7.71 5.43
CA ILE A 111 1.28 6.81 6.29
C ILE A 111 2.53 7.55 6.79
N LYS A 112 2.52 7.97 8.06
CA LYS A 112 3.64 8.69 8.71
C LYS A 112 4.56 7.76 9.50
N LYS A 113 4.13 6.53 9.77
CA LYS A 113 4.93 5.46 10.37
C LYS A 113 4.89 4.23 9.47
N GLY A 114 5.94 4.03 8.69
CA GLY A 114 6.03 2.91 7.74
C GLY A 114 7.22 1.99 8.03
N ILE A 115 6.98 0.68 7.92
CA ILE A 115 8.03 -0.36 7.83
C ILE A 115 8.47 -0.61 6.37
N PHE A 116 9.31 -1.62 6.15
CA PHE A 116 9.94 -1.96 4.86
C PHE A 116 9.02 -1.80 3.64
N TYR A 117 7.89 -2.51 3.57
CA TYR A 117 7.04 -2.44 2.37
C TYR A 117 6.32 -1.10 2.16
N HIS A 118 5.97 -0.40 3.23
CA HIS A 118 5.37 0.93 3.10
C HIS A 118 6.39 1.90 2.48
N ARG A 119 7.61 1.87 3.01
CA ARG A 119 8.70 2.72 2.52
C ARG A 119 9.11 2.35 1.11
N ALA A 120 9.26 1.06 0.81
CA ALA A 120 9.63 0.59 -0.52
C ALA A 120 8.58 0.95 -1.59
N LEU A 121 7.29 0.89 -1.22
CA LEU A 121 6.19 1.31 -2.09
C LEU A 121 6.24 2.82 -2.37
N LEU A 122 6.41 3.64 -1.32
CA LEU A 122 6.51 5.10 -1.49
C LEU A 122 7.75 5.48 -2.30
N TYR A 123 8.91 4.87 -2.01
CA TYR A 123 10.13 5.09 -2.75
C TYR A 123 9.94 4.78 -4.24
N LYS A 124 9.34 3.63 -4.57
CA LYS A 124 9.05 3.26 -5.96
C LYS A 124 8.13 4.29 -6.62
N ALA A 125 7.04 4.66 -5.95
CA ALA A 125 6.07 5.62 -6.49
C ALA A 125 6.69 6.99 -6.78
N LEU A 126 7.58 7.48 -5.91
CA LEU A 126 8.27 8.76 -6.09
C LEU A 126 9.39 8.66 -7.14
N ALA A 127 10.18 7.58 -7.11
CA ALA A 127 11.27 7.33 -8.06
C ALA A 127 10.76 7.35 -9.50
N ASP A 128 9.62 6.70 -9.77
CA ASP A 128 9.00 6.66 -11.09
C ASP A 128 8.57 8.05 -11.58
N ARG A 129 8.18 8.95 -10.67
CA ARG A 129 7.76 10.32 -11.02
C ARG A 129 8.92 11.21 -11.43
N ILE A 130 10.11 10.96 -10.90
CA ILE A 130 11.33 11.73 -11.21
C ILE A 130 12.29 10.98 -12.14
N GLY A 131 11.88 9.84 -12.70
CA GLY A 131 12.64 9.10 -13.71
C GLY A 131 13.79 8.25 -13.16
N ILE A 132 13.81 7.94 -11.87
CA ILE A 132 14.79 7.02 -11.27
C ILE A 132 14.34 5.58 -11.49
N GLY A 133 15.08 4.84 -12.31
CA GLY A 133 14.83 3.42 -12.54
C GLY A 133 15.11 2.57 -11.31
N CYS A 134 14.07 2.03 -10.68
CA CYS A 134 14.19 1.09 -9.56
C CYS A 134 13.17 -0.06 -9.63
N SER A 135 13.46 -1.17 -8.94
CA SER A 135 12.51 -2.27 -8.72
C SER A 135 11.69 -2.06 -7.45
N LEU A 136 10.65 -2.89 -7.28
CA LEU A 136 9.96 -3.09 -6.01
C LEU A 136 9.81 -4.60 -5.81
N THR A 137 10.65 -5.17 -4.96
CA THR A 137 10.66 -6.62 -4.69
C THR A 137 9.99 -6.86 -3.35
N ARG A 138 8.95 -7.69 -3.35
CA ARG A 138 8.26 -8.12 -2.13
C ARG A 138 8.90 -9.40 -1.60
N GLY A 139 9.32 -9.36 -0.34
CA GLY A 139 9.72 -10.54 0.41
C GLY A 139 8.62 -11.01 1.36
N ASP A 140 8.99 -11.88 2.29
CA ASP A 140 8.07 -12.45 3.26
C ASP A 140 7.85 -11.53 4.47
N TYR A 141 6.76 -11.76 5.21
CA TYR A 141 6.51 -11.16 6.54
C TYR A 141 6.67 -9.63 6.61
N GLY A 142 6.22 -8.93 5.58
CA GLY A 142 6.28 -7.47 5.54
C GLY A 142 7.66 -6.92 5.17
N ARG A 143 8.56 -7.73 4.60
CA ARG A 143 9.77 -7.24 3.94
C ARG A 143 9.50 -6.87 2.49
N ALA A 144 10.07 -5.76 2.06
CA ALA A 144 10.21 -5.40 0.66
C ALA A 144 11.36 -4.40 0.53
N TRP A 145 11.92 -4.29 -0.66
CA TRP A 145 13.05 -3.41 -0.93
C TRP A 145 13.03 -2.94 -2.38
N ASN A 146 13.84 -1.93 -2.65
CA ASN A 146 14.05 -1.40 -3.99
C ASN A 146 15.48 -1.69 -4.42
N GLU A 147 15.64 -2.09 -5.68
CA GLU A 147 16.94 -2.22 -6.31
C GLU A 147 17.09 -1.15 -7.38
N VAL A 148 18.26 -0.52 -7.44
CA VAL A 148 18.61 0.50 -8.44
C VAL A 148 19.80 0.03 -9.25
N LYS A 149 19.90 0.48 -10.50
CA LYS A 149 21.07 0.25 -11.35
C LYS A 149 21.90 1.52 -11.40
N LEU A 150 23.12 1.47 -10.89
CA LEU A 150 24.03 2.60 -10.82
C LEU A 150 25.40 2.22 -11.38
N TYR A 151 26.08 3.18 -11.98
CA TYR A 151 27.49 3.01 -12.32
C TYR A 151 28.35 3.07 -11.04
N ASP A 152 29.43 2.32 -11.03
CA ASP A 152 30.41 2.37 -9.95
C ASP A 152 31.32 3.59 -10.16
N ASP A 153 31.27 4.54 -9.22
CA ASP A 153 32.05 5.77 -9.27
C ASP A 153 33.56 5.54 -9.08
N SER A 154 33.95 4.34 -8.62
CA SER A 154 35.37 3.95 -8.54
C SER A 154 35.96 3.62 -9.92
N VAL A 155 35.12 3.40 -10.93
CA VAL A 155 35.57 3.08 -12.29
C VAL A 155 35.83 4.38 -13.05
N PRO A 156 37.00 4.56 -13.69
CA PRO A 156 37.32 5.78 -14.43
C PRO A 156 36.29 6.10 -15.52
N ALA A 157 35.97 7.39 -15.65
CA ALA A 157 35.10 7.89 -16.71
C ALA A 157 35.62 7.46 -18.10
N GLY A 158 34.77 6.77 -18.87
CA GLY A 158 35.11 6.24 -20.20
C GLY A 158 35.32 4.73 -20.25
N THR A 159 35.43 4.06 -19.09
CA THR A 159 35.41 2.59 -19.03
C THR A 159 33.98 2.08 -19.22
N LYS A 160 33.75 1.19 -20.19
CA LYS A 160 32.42 0.62 -20.48
C LYS A 160 32.04 -0.49 -19.49
N ALA A 161 32.11 -0.22 -18.19
CA ALA A 161 31.58 -1.15 -17.19
C ALA A 161 30.04 -1.14 -17.25
N PRO A 162 29.37 -2.30 -17.18
CA PRO A 162 27.93 -2.33 -17.04
C PRO A 162 27.50 -1.71 -15.70
N PRO A 163 26.29 -1.12 -15.61
CA PRO A 163 25.77 -0.64 -14.33
C PRO A 163 25.57 -1.81 -13.37
N GLU A 164 25.94 -1.60 -12.10
CA GLU A 164 25.76 -2.57 -11.02
C GLU A 164 24.40 -2.37 -10.34
N ILE A 165 23.88 -3.44 -9.76
CA ILE A 165 22.63 -3.42 -9.00
C ILE A 165 22.97 -3.13 -7.53
N TYR A 166 22.19 -2.28 -6.88
CA TYR A 166 22.28 -1.98 -5.45
C TYR A 166 20.91 -2.05 -4.80
N ILE A 167 20.84 -2.58 -3.59
CA ILE A 167 19.65 -2.52 -2.73
C ILE A 167 19.71 -1.23 -1.91
N VAL A 168 18.60 -0.49 -1.89
CA VAL A 168 18.48 0.77 -1.13
C VAL A 168 17.96 0.49 0.27
N ASP A 169 18.73 0.85 1.30
CA ASP A 169 18.25 0.84 2.67
C ASP A 169 17.29 2.04 2.89
N LEU A 170 16.08 1.74 3.37
CA LEU A 170 15.05 2.71 3.71
C LEU A 170 14.68 2.67 5.19
N MET A 171 15.26 1.79 6.00
CA MET A 171 14.89 1.54 7.40
C MET A 171 16.01 1.96 8.36
N TYR A 172 17.18 1.32 8.26
CA TYR A 172 18.21 1.37 9.29
C TYR A 172 19.23 2.47 9.02
N GLN A 173 19.68 2.59 7.77
CA GLN A 173 20.56 3.65 7.31
C GLN A 173 20.02 4.21 5.99
N PRO A 174 18.99 5.09 6.03
CA PRO A 174 18.35 5.60 4.83
C PRO A 174 19.33 6.19 3.81
N GLY A 175 19.36 5.58 2.62
CA GLY A 175 20.27 5.95 1.53
C GLY A 175 21.55 5.12 1.45
N HIS A 176 21.80 4.21 2.39
CA HIS A 176 22.89 3.23 2.24
C HIS A 176 22.60 2.29 1.05
N LEU A 177 23.64 1.99 0.27
CA LEU A 177 23.56 1.20 -0.96
C LEU A 177 24.32 -0.10 -0.79
N MET A 178 23.58 -1.20 -0.70
CA MET A 178 24.12 -2.52 -0.43
C MET A 178 24.28 -3.32 -1.71
N LYS A 179 25.42 -4.01 -1.87
CA LYS A 179 25.59 -4.95 -3.00
C LYS A 179 24.70 -6.18 -2.79
N PRO A 180 23.99 -6.67 -3.83
CA PRO A 180 23.26 -7.93 -3.75
C PRO A 180 24.17 -9.07 -3.28
N ALA A 181 23.63 -10.01 -2.49
CA ALA A 181 24.35 -11.14 -1.89
C ALA A 181 25.48 -10.78 -0.89
N SER A 182 25.60 -9.51 -0.50
CA SER A 182 26.37 -9.16 0.69
C SER A 182 25.63 -9.59 1.95
N VAL A 183 26.36 -9.80 3.05
CA VAL A 183 25.79 -10.16 4.36
C VAL A 183 24.79 -9.10 4.84
N GLU A 184 25.07 -7.82 4.59
CA GLU A 184 24.16 -6.71 4.91
C GLU A 184 22.86 -6.78 4.10
N ALA A 185 22.94 -7.07 2.79
CA ALA A 185 21.77 -7.20 1.93
C ALA A 185 20.89 -8.39 2.35
N GLU A 186 21.50 -9.54 2.63
CA GLU A 186 20.76 -10.72 3.10
C GLU A 186 20.04 -10.45 4.42
N ARG A 187 20.72 -9.78 5.36
CA ARG A 187 20.11 -9.34 6.63
C ARG A 187 19.00 -8.32 6.40
N TYR A 188 19.12 -7.43 5.43
CA TYR A 188 18.09 -6.46 5.08
C TYR A 188 16.88 -7.09 4.38
N GLN A 189 17.06 -8.23 3.71
CA GLN A 189 15.98 -8.94 3.02
C GLN A 189 15.24 -9.96 3.91
N ARG A 190 15.87 -10.43 5.00
CA ARG A 190 15.34 -11.49 5.89
C ARG A 190 15.09 -10.99 7.32
N ILE A 191 14.14 -11.64 8.01
CA ILE A 191 13.90 -11.44 9.46
C ILE A 191 15.02 -12.06 10.26
#